data_AF-A0AAI9GHQ5-F1
#
_entry.id   AF-A0AAI9GHQ5-F1
#
_cell.length_a   1.000
_cell.length_b   1.000
_cell.length_c   1.000
_cell.angle_alpha   90.00
_cell.angle_beta   90.00
_cell.angle_gamma   90.00
#
_symmetry.space_group_name_H-M   'P 1'
#
loop_
_entity.id
_entity.type
_entity.pdbx_description
1 polymer ?
#
loop_
_entity_poly.entity_id
_entity_poly.type
_entity_poly.pdbx_seq_one_letter_code
_entity_poly.pdbx_strand_id
1 'polypeptide(L)'
;MAASHRSWPSLNGRLALSLLSTLCFIPIAHSETQNNNIPGLLQFAQEYEIRKAQQADHTFDVLSQTGIQLPQIKIKMMQQHLQASLRREQQYREQLQQQQADIQRLNNNLQLLTQKNNPLPSTSSASVTFTANTLKKNDQLRQAYAAGIAIGQDALTIHQDNQSYGQSLDKQAYLAGITDAIEGRILLSPTELHTALIASEASIEKNKEEQKAQQAALAKRFLDDWKKQKEVKSDPMGYDYKINYLGQGKIQDNDVISIVVKESLLDGTVVSDMDLQNKSLTLPLDNYPPLFQSAIRHLQNHGEITFVVPPELAYGDEGYPPSVPPGASLIYTLRIADIQSPPVQ
;
A
#
# COMPACT_ATOMS: atom_id res chain seq x y z
N MET A 1 58.03 -13.50 -23.55
CA MET A 1 57.26 -12.47 -22.82
C MET A 1 55.91 -13.10 -22.49
N ALA A 2 55.77 -13.80 -21.36
CA ALA A 2 55.21 -13.33 -20.07
C ALA A 2 53.73 -12.86 -20.22
N ALA A 3 52.73 -13.68 -19.85
CA ALA A 3 52.07 -13.83 -18.52
C ALA A 3 51.10 -12.65 -18.21
N SER A 4 49.87 -12.74 -17.65
CA SER A 4 49.14 -13.73 -16.84
C SER A 4 47.69 -13.27 -16.53
N HIS A 5 46.72 -14.20 -16.55
CA HIS A 5 45.57 -14.48 -15.64
C HIS A 5 44.89 -13.49 -14.64
N ARG A 6 43.56 -13.76 -14.42
CA ARG A 6 42.62 -13.59 -13.24
C ARG A 6 41.49 -12.55 -13.44
N SER A 7 40.17 -12.84 -13.39
CA SER A 7 39.19 -13.52 -12.47
C SER A 7 38.40 -12.56 -11.54
N TRP A 8 37.05 -12.66 -11.58
CA TRP A 8 35.94 -12.03 -10.79
C TRP A 8 36.03 -12.22 -9.24
N PRO A 9 35.24 -11.59 -8.30
CA PRO A 9 33.73 -11.58 -8.22
C PRO A 9 33.00 -10.39 -7.44
N SER A 10 31.71 -10.07 -7.70
CA SER A 10 30.42 -10.34 -6.97
C SER A 10 29.96 -9.42 -5.79
N LEU A 11 28.61 -9.23 -5.71
CA LEU A 11 27.72 -8.93 -4.54
C LEU A 11 27.70 -7.48 -3.98
N ASN A 12 26.55 -6.82 -3.77
CA ASN A 12 25.43 -7.20 -2.91
C ASN A 12 24.04 -6.76 -3.44
N GLY A 13 23.08 -7.68 -3.43
CA GLY A 13 21.66 -7.37 -3.42
C GLY A 13 21.15 -7.05 -2.01
N ARG A 14 20.02 -6.36 -1.93
CA ARG A 14 19.16 -6.31 -0.75
C ARG A 14 17.75 -6.75 -1.17
N LEU A 15 17.50 -8.03 -0.92
CA LEU A 15 16.19 -8.62 -0.73
C LEU A 15 15.59 -8.13 0.60
N ALA A 16 14.31 -7.77 0.60
CA ALA A 16 13.43 -7.77 1.77
C ALA A 16 12.00 -7.95 1.23
N LEU A 17 11.48 -9.17 1.05
CA LEU A 17 10.76 -9.96 2.05
C LEU A 17 9.89 -9.11 3.00
N SER A 18 8.60 -8.92 2.63
CA SER A 18 7.54 -8.61 3.58
C SER A 18 6.37 -9.58 3.42
N LEU A 19 6.45 -10.73 4.08
CA LEU A 19 5.28 -11.52 4.47
C LEU A 19 5.53 -12.04 5.89
N LEU A 20 4.47 -11.99 6.71
CA LEU A 20 4.29 -12.48 8.08
C LEU A 20 4.57 -11.49 9.21
N SER A 21 3.50 -10.85 9.68
CA SER A 21 3.28 -10.71 11.13
C SER A 21 1.82 -11.04 11.46
N THR A 22 1.70 -12.13 12.21
CA THR A 22 0.49 -12.74 12.74
C THR A 22 -0.22 -11.88 13.77
N LEU A 23 -1.55 -11.86 13.61
CA LEU A 23 -2.61 -11.69 14.61
C LEU A 23 -2.19 -11.98 16.07
N CYS A 24 -2.27 -10.95 16.91
CA CYS A 24 -2.52 -11.11 18.35
C CYS A 24 -4.01 -10.82 18.60
N PHE A 25 -4.77 -11.84 18.96
CA PHE A 25 -6.13 -11.71 19.49
C PHE A 25 -6.04 -11.41 21.00
N ILE A 26 -6.57 -10.27 21.45
CA ILE A 26 -7.04 -10.07 22.83
C ILE A 26 -8.47 -9.51 22.71
N PRO A 27 -9.50 -10.13 23.33
CA PRO A 27 -10.87 -9.64 23.22
C PRO A 27 -11.26 -8.86 24.48
N ILE A 28 -11.59 -7.57 24.39
CA ILE A 28 -12.53 -6.91 25.32
C ILE A 28 -13.32 -5.78 24.64
N ALA A 29 -14.65 -5.94 24.71
CA ALA A 29 -15.75 -4.97 24.72
C ALA A 29 -16.01 -4.04 23.52
N HIS A 30 -17.21 -4.26 22.97
CA HIS A 30 -17.96 -3.40 22.07
C HIS A 30 -18.13 -1.98 22.62
N SER A 31 -17.74 -0.99 21.83
CA SER A 31 -18.56 0.20 21.63
C SER A 31 -18.83 0.33 20.14
N GLU A 32 -20.11 0.44 19.79
CA GLU A 32 -20.57 0.76 18.45
C GLU A 32 -19.94 2.10 18.04
N THR A 33 -19.00 2.04 17.10
CA THR A 33 -18.59 3.20 16.31
C THR A 33 -18.93 2.92 14.87
N GLN A 34 -19.61 3.88 14.26
CA GLN A 34 -20.08 3.79 12.89
C GLN A 34 -18.93 3.47 11.94
N ASN A 35 -19.23 2.52 11.06
CA ASN A 35 -18.34 1.96 10.05
C ASN A 35 -17.99 3.00 8.97
N ASN A 36 -17.04 3.89 9.27
CA ASN A 36 -16.42 4.82 8.33
C ASN A 36 -15.19 4.18 7.67
N ASN A 37 -15.39 3.11 6.91
CA ASN A 37 -14.37 2.64 5.96
C ASN A 37 -14.39 3.54 4.72
N ILE A 38 -13.45 4.49 4.67
CA ILE A 38 -13.09 5.34 3.52
C ILE A 38 -11.66 4.95 3.10
N PRO A 39 -11.47 3.93 2.25
CA PRO A 39 -10.12 3.41 1.98
C PRO A 39 -9.27 4.39 1.16
N GLY A 40 -9.75 4.93 0.04
CA GLY A 40 -8.92 5.69 -0.90
C GLY A 40 -8.39 7.03 -0.35
N LEU A 41 -9.28 7.91 0.11
CA LEU A 41 -8.91 9.27 0.55
C LEU A 41 -8.09 9.30 1.85
N LEU A 42 -8.44 8.44 2.81
CA LEU A 42 -7.79 8.40 4.11
C LEU A 42 -6.43 7.69 4.03
N GLN A 43 -6.33 6.64 3.21
CA GLN A 43 -5.06 5.98 2.94
C GLN A 43 -4.14 6.87 2.10
N PHE A 44 -4.67 7.58 1.10
CA PHE A 44 -3.91 8.60 0.38
C PHE A 44 -3.40 9.71 1.31
N ALA A 45 -4.23 10.21 2.24
CA ALA A 45 -3.82 11.21 3.24
C ALA A 45 -2.62 10.72 4.07
N GLN A 46 -2.69 9.46 4.53
CA GLN A 46 -1.64 8.84 5.33
C GLN A 46 -0.36 8.63 4.51
N GLU A 47 -0.48 8.11 3.29
CA GLU A 47 0.67 7.83 2.40
C GLU A 47 1.32 9.11 1.84
N TYR A 48 0.54 10.18 1.61
CA TYR A 48 1.05 11.47 1.17
C TYR A 48 1.92 12.12 2.26
N GLU A 49 1.45 12.15 3.52
CA GLU A 49 2.24 12.69 4.63
C GLU A 49 3.52 11.87 4.89
N ILE A 50 3.45 10.54 4.73
CA ILE A 50 4.63 9.67 4.79
C ILE A 50 5.63 10.01 3.67
N ARG A 51 5.17 10.21 2.43
CA ARG A 51 6.03 10.57 1.28
C ARG A 51 6.63 11.97 1.40
N LYS A 52 5.86 12.95 1.87
CA LYS A 52 6.34 14.31 2.18
C LYS A 52 7.41 14.30 3.26
N ALA A 53 7.25 13.49 4.30
CA ALA A 53 8.27 13.30 5.32
C ALA A 53 9.55 12.63 4.77
N GLN A 54 9.43 11.73 3.79
CA GLN A 54 10.58 11.09 3.12
C GLN A 54 11.30 12.01 2.13
N GLN A 55 10.58 12.94 1.47
CA GLN A 55 11.16 13.90 0.52
C GLN A 55 11.84 15.10 1.20
N ALA A 56 11.49 15.43 2.45
CA ALA A 56 12.12 16.49 3.22
C ALA A 56 13.59 16.20 3.61
N ASP A 57 14.09 14.98 3.39
CA ASP A 57 15.48 14.57 3.63
C ASP A 57 16.44 14.96 2.49
N HIS A 58 15.96 15.55 1.39
CA HIS A 58 16.80 15.94 0.23
C HIS A 58 17.08 17.45 0.09
N THR A 59 16.62 18.30 1.01
CA THR A 59 16.97 19.73 1.01
C THR A 59 17.88 20.05 2.19
N PHE A 60 19.15 19.64 2.11
CA PHE A 60 20.15 20.01 3.12
C PHE A 60 21.47 20.52 2.56
N ASP A 61 21.48 20.90 1.28
CA ASP A 61 22.68 21.39 0.60
C ASP A 61 22.60 22.86 0.16
N VAL A 62 21.63 23.62 0.68
CA VAL A 62 21.59 25.07 0.54
C VAL A 62 21.30 25.67 1.91
N LEU A 63 22.32 26.31 2.49
CA LEU A 63 22.35 27.21 3.66
C LEU A 63 23.53 26.87 4.60
N SER A 64 24.74 26.87 4.05
CA SER A 64 25.99 26.98 4.81
C SER A 64 26.58 28.39 4.67
N GLN A 65 25.88 29.41 5.14
CA GLN A 65 26.45 30.75 5.29
C GLN A 65 25.88 31.47 6.52
N THR A 66 26.42 31.17 7.69
CA THR A 66 26.70 32.15 8.76
C THR A 66 27.51 31.45 9.84
N GLY A 67 28.75 31.92 10.04
CA GLY A 67 29.66 31.38 11.05
C GLY A 67 29.16 31.63 12.46
N ILE A 68 28.65 30.57 13.10
CA ILE A 68 28.51 30.39 14.54
C ILE A 68 28.84 28.90 14.80
N GLN A 69 29.30 28.53 16.00
CA GLN A 69 29.77 27.19 16.45
C GLN A 69 28.80 25.98 16.26
N LEU A 70 27.84 26.05 15.34
CA LEU A 70 26.93 24.98 14.93
C LEU A 70 27.57 23.73 14.29
N PRO A 71 28.75 23.74 13.61
CA PRO A 71 29.28 22.54 12.99
C PRO A 71 29.54 21.41 13.99
N GLN A 72 30.07 21.73 15.18
CA GLN A 72 30.44 20.72 16.18
C GLN A 72 29.23 20.12 16.90
N ILE A 73 28.21 20.94 17.23
CA ILE A 73 26.96 20.45 17.83
C ILE A 73 26.22 19.54 16.85
N LYS A 74 26.19 19.93 15.57
CA LYS A 74 25.57 19.17 14.49
C LYS A 74 26.31 17.86 14.20
N ILE A 75 27.64 17.88 14.17
CA ILE A 75 28.48 16.67 14.08
C ILE A 75 28.23 15.76 15.29
N LYS A 76 28.13 16.31 16.50
CA LYS A 76 27.84 15.55 17.71
C LYS A 76 26.44 14.92 17.69
N MET A 77 25.42 15.66 17.24
CA MET A 77 24.07 15.12 17.06
C MET A 77 24.04 14.03 15.99
N MET A 78 24.72 14.23 14.87
CA MET A 78 24.84 13.23 13.80
C MET A 78 25.57 11.97 14.28
N GLN A 79 26.65 12.12 15.06
CA GLN A 79 27.33 10.99 15.71
C GLN A 79 26.44 10.28 16.72
N GLN A 80 25.64 11.00 17.51
CA GLN A 80 24.68 10.40 18.43
C GLN A 80 23.57 9.64 17.69
N HIS A 81 23.07 10.19 16.59
CA HIS A 81 22.06 9.54 15.74
C HIS A 81 22.64 8.28 15.07
N LEU A 82 23.87 8.35 14.56
CA LEU A 82 24.57 7.20 13.99
C LEU A 82 24.84 6.12 15.05
N GLN A 83 25.22 6.49 16.27
CA GLN A 83 25.38 5.53 17.36
C GLN A 83 24.04 4.91 17.78
N ALA A 84 22.96 5.69 17.81
CA ALA A 84 21.63 5.18 18.09
C ALA A 84 21.12 4.24 16.98
N SER A 85 21.41 4.53 15.71
CA SER A 85 21.06 3.64 14.59
C SER A 85 21.86 2.34 14.64
N LEU A 86 23.16 2.40 14.94
CA LEU A 86 24.01 1.21 15.11
C LEU A 86 23.54 0.33 16.27
N ARG A 87 23.11 0.93 17.39
CA ARG A 87 22.54 0.20 18.53
C ARG A 87 21.22 -0.49 18.15
N ARG A 88 20.34 0.20 17.42
CA ARG A 88 19.11 -0.41 16.91
C ARG A 88 19.40 -1.56 15.94
N GLU A 89 20.39 -1.42 15.08
CA GLU A 89 20.81 -2.49 14.17
C GLU A 89 21.35 -3.70 14.94
N GLN A 90 22.14 -3.49 15.99
CA GLN A 90 22.62 -4.57 16.87
C GLN A 90 21.46 -5.28 17.58
N GLN A 91 20.52 -4.53 18.16
CA GLN A 91 19.34 -5.10 18.80
C GLN A 91 18.50 -5.92 17.81
N TYR A 92 18.34 -5.44 16.58
CA TYR A 92 17.64 -6.17 15.53
C TYR A 92 18.37 -7.47 15.14
N ARG A 93 19.71 -7.43 15.03
CA ARG A 93 20.53 -8.63 14.78
C ARG A 93 20.44 -9.65 15.89
N GLU A 94 20.43 -9.23 17.15
CA GLU A 94 20.25 -10.10 18.31
C GLU A 94 18.86 -10.74 18.31
N GLN A 95 17.82 -9.96 18.00
CA GLN A 95 16.45 -10.47 17.89
C GLN A 95 16.31 -11.52 16.77
N LEU A 96 16.94 -11.28 15.60
CA LEU A 96 16.99 -12.26 14.51
C LEU A 96 17.75 -13.52 14.90
N GLN A 97 18.87 -13.41 15.62
CA GLN A 97 19.60 -14.58 16.12
C GLN A 97 18.77 -15.39 17.12
N GLN A 98 18.05 -14.72 18.01
CA GLN A 98 17.16 -15.38 18.97
C GLN A 98 16.02 -16.10 18.25
N GLN A 99 15.38 -15.45 17.27
CA GLN A 99 14.33 -16.07 16.47
C GLN A 99 14.84 -17.30 15.69
N GLN A 100 16.05 -17.24 15.15
CA GLN A 100 16.68 -18.40 14.49
C GLN A 100 16.93 -19.55 15.47
N ALA A 101 17.40 -19.27 16.68
CA ALA A 101 17.59 -20.27 17.72
C ALA A 101 16.27 -20.92 18.15
N ASP A 102 15.20 -20.15 18.24
CA ASP A 102 13.86 -20.65 18.56
C ASP A 102 13.31 -21.53 17.43
N ILE A 103 13.48 -21.13 16.17
CA ILE A 103 13.12 -21.95 15.00
C ILE A 103 13.89 -23.28 15.02
N GLN A 104 15.19 -23.27 15.33
CA GLN A 104 15.98 -24.50 15.46
C GLN A 104 15.47 -25.40 16.58
N ARG A 105 15.11 -24.83 17.75
CA ARG A 105 14.52 -25.59 18.86
C ARG A 105 13.17 -26.20 18.49
N LEU A 106 12.30 -25.43 17.82
CA LEU A 106 11.01 -25.89 17.32
C LEU A 106 11.18 -27.03 16.32
N ASN A 107 12.12 -26.92 15.39
CA ASN A 107 12.43 -27.99 14.43
C ASN A 107 12.96 -29.25 15.10
N ASN A 108 13.85 -29.12 16.09
CA ASN A 108 14.35 -30.27 16.86
C ASN A 108 13.22 -30.94 17.65
N ASN A 109 12.34 -30.16 18.28
CA ASN A 109 11.16 -30.68 18.96
C ASN A 109 10.24 -31.41 17.98
N LEU A 110 10.01 -30.83 16.80
CA LEU A 110 9.21 -31.44 15.74
C LEU A 110 9.81 -32.77 15.29
N GLN A 111 11.12 -32.86 15.08
CA GLN A 111 11.80 -34.12 14.74
C GLN A 111 11.67 -35.18 15.83
N LEU A 112 11.74 -34.80 17.10
CA LEU A 112 11.54 -35.70 18.24
C LEU A 112 10.08 -36.21 18.32
N LEU A 113 9.11 -35.34 18.05
CA LEU A 113 7.69 -35.69 17.93
C LEU A 113 7.44 -36.64 16.74
N THR A 114 8.10 -36.41 15.60
CA THR A 114 8.00 -37.26 14.41
C THR A 114 8.66 -38.62 14.61
N GLN A 115 9.79 -38.71 15.31
CA GLN A 115 10.41 -40.01 15.67
C GLN A 115 9.57 -40.81 16.66
N LYS A 116 8.80 -40.14 17.53
CA LYS A 116 7.94 -40.80 18.53
C LYS A 116 6.64 -41.36 17.93
N ASN A 117 6.30 -40.96 16.70
CA ASN A 117 5.19 -41.50 15.93
C ASN A 117 5.73 -42.41 14.81
N ASN A 118 5.61 -43.73 14.98
CA ASN A 118 5.79 -44.68 13.88
C ASN A 118 4.87 -44.28 12.70
N PRO A 119 5.31 -44.39 11.43
CA PRO A 119 4.46 -44.05 10.31
C PRO A 119 3.30 -45.05 10.24
N LEU A 120 2.08 -44.58 10.45
CA LEU A 120 0.90 -45.33 10.01
C LEU A 120 0.96 -45.45 8.47
N PRO A 121 0.44 -46.57 7.91
CA PRO A 121 0.53 -46.83 6.49
C PRO A 121 -0.17 -45.72 5.70
N SER A 122 0.33 -45.47 4.50
CA SER A 122 -0.26 -44.62 3.47
C SER A 122 -1.74 -44.94 3.23
N THR A 123 -2.62 -44.35 4.04
CA THR A 123 -4.04 -44.32 3.78
C THR A 123 -4.31 -43.26 2.74
N SER A 124 -4.69 -43.72 1.54
CA SER A 124 -5.44 -42.98 0.53
C SER A 124 -6.21 -41.81 1.17
N SER A 125 -5.82 -40.57 0.85
CA SER A 125 -6.39 -39.35 1.37
C SER A 125 -7.86 -39.23 0.98
N ALA A 126 -8.75 -39.85 1.76
CA ALA A 126 -10.16 -39.52 1.72
C ALA A 126 -10.26 -38.04 2.12
N SER A 127 -10.70 -37.19 1.20
CA SER A 127 -10.88 -35.76 1.44
C SER A 127 -11.85 -35.59 2.61
N VAL A 128 -11.32 -35.27 3.81
CA VAL A 128 -12.16 -35.02 4.98
C VAL A 128 -13.00 -33.79 4.67
N THR A 129 -14.29 -34.00 4.41
CA THR A 129 -15.20 -32.92 4.05
C THR A 129 -15.79 -32.34 5.33
N PHE A 130 -15.32 -31.15 5.72
CA PHE A 130 -15.89 -30.41 6.84
C PHE A 130 -17.25 -29.80 6.43
N THR A 131 -18.24 -29.88 7.33
CA THR A 131 -19.56 -29.25 7.13
C THR A 131 -19.76 -28.08 8.08
N ALA A 132 -20.64 -27.14 7.73
CA ALA A 132 -21.02 -26.06 8.64
C ALA A 132 -21.51 -26.58 10.01
N ASN A 133 -22.21 -27.73 10.04
CA ASN A 133 -22.66 -28.33 11.28
C ASN A 133 -21.52 -28.90 12.13
N THR A 134 -20.49 -29.50 11.53
CA THR A 134 -19.32 -29.98 12.28
C THR A 134 -18.47 -28.83 12.80
N LEU A 135 -18.30 -27.75 12.01
CA LEU A 135 -17.59 -26.55 12.43
C LEU A 135 -18.33 -25.82 13.56
N LYS A 136 -19.66 -25.76 13.52
CA LYS A 136 -20.47 -25.10 14.56
C LYS A 136 -20.41 -25.80 15.92
N LYS A 137 -20.14 -27.11 15.94
CA LYS A 137 -20.12 -27.94 17.15
C LYS A 137 -18.74 -28.05 17.80
N ASN A 138 -17.68 -27.53 17.17
CA ASN A 138 -16.31 -27.65 17.67
C ASN A 138 -15.54 -26.34 17.46
N ASP A 139 -15.23 -25.65 18.56
CA ASP A 139 -14.57 -24.35 18.52
C ASP A 139 -13.14 -24.39 17.98
N GLN A 140 -12.38 -25.46 18.26
CA GLN A 140 -11.02 -25.61 17.72
C GLN A 140 -11.05 -25.78 16.20
N LEU A 141 -11.98 -26.58 15.68
CA LEU A 141 -12.18 -26.71 14.22
C LEU A 141 -12.65 -25.40 13.59
N ARG A 142 -13.53 -24.66 14.28
CA ARG A 142 -14.00 -23.34 13.84
C ARG A 142 -12.86 -22.33 13.76
N GLN A 143 -11.99 -22.29 14.77
CA GLN A 143 -10.81 -21.41 14.81
C GLN A 143 -9.83 -21.74 13.69
N ALA A 144 -9.53 -23.03 13.49
CA ALA A 144 -8.65 -23.48 12.40
C ALA A 144 -9.22 -23.13 11.02
N TYR A 145 -10.53 -23.34 10.81
CA TYR A 145 -11.20 -22.96 9.56
C TYR A 145 -11.15 -21.46 9.32
N ALA A 146 -11.41 -20.64 10.34
CA ALA A 146 -11.36 -19.18 10.24
C ALA A 146 -9.94 -18.68 9.88
N ALA A 147 -8.90 -19.25 10.49
CA ALA A 147 -7.51 -18.93 10.15
C ALA A 147 -7.17 -19.29 8.70
N GLY A 148 -7.62 -20.46 8.22
CA GLY A 148 -7.46 -20.85 6.82
C GLY A 148 -8.17 -19.94 5.84
N ILE A 149 -9.38 -19.47 6.17
CA ILE A 149 -10.11 -18.48 5.35
C ILE A 149 -9.37 -17.15 5.29
N ALA A 150 -8.83 -16.66 6.42
CA ALA A 150 -8.06 -15.41 6.44
C ALA A 150 -6.84 -15.49 5.49
N ILE A 151 -6.03 -16.54 5.59
CA ILE A 151 -4.88 -16.75 4.70
C ILE A 151 -5.33 -16.90 3.23
N GLY A 152 -6.44 -17.62 3.00
CA GLY A 152 -7.00 -17.79 1.66
C GLY A 152 -7.49 -16.48 1.03
N GLN A 153 -8.05 -15.57 1.84
CA GLN A 153 -8.43 -14.22 1.41
C GLN A 153 -7.20 -13.40 1.04
N ASP A 154 -6.14 -13.43 1.85
CA ASP A 154 -4.88 -12.74 1.55
C ASP A 154 -4.25 -13.25 0.25
N ALA A 155 -4.22 -14.59 0.06
CA ALA A 155 -3.72 -15.21 -1.16
C ALA A 155 -4.57 -14.83 -2.39
N LEU A 156 -5.89 -14.69 -2.23
CA LEU A 156 -6.77 -14.25 -3.30
C LEU A 156 -6.50 -12.78 -3.68
N THR A 157 -6.29 -11.90 -2.69
CA THR A 157 -5.93 -10.49 -2.92
C THR A 157 -4.62 -10.40 -3.70
N ILE A 158 -3.57 -11.10 -3.26
CA ILE A 158 -2.28 -11.13 -3.97
C ILE A 158 -2.45 -11.64 -5.40
N HIS A 159 -3.26 -12.69 -5.59
CA HIS A 159 -3.55 -13.20 -6.93
C HIS A 159 -4.26 -12.17 -7.81
N GLN A 160 -5.25 -11.45 -7.27
CA GLN A 160 -6.00 -10.41 -7.98
C GLN A 160 -5.11 -9.22 -8.35
N ASP A 161 -4.25 -8.77 -7.43
CA ASP A 161 -3.30 -7.68 -7.68
C ASP A 161 -2.33 -8.08 -8.79
N ASN A 162 -1.73 -9.27 -8.70
CA ASN A 162 -0.85 -9.79 -9.75
C ASN A 162 -1.58 -9.88 -11.11
N GLN A 163 -2.83 -10.33 -11.12
CA GLN A 163 -3.64 -10.34 -12.34
C GLN A 163 -3.89 -8.94 -12.89
N SER A 164 -4.07 -7.93 -12.03
CA SER A 164 -4.22 -6.53 -12.45
C SER A 164 -2.96 -5.96 -13.09
N TYR A 165 -1.78 -6.47 -12.71
CA TYR A 165 -0.50 -6.22 -13.39
C TYR A 165 -0.27 -7.14 -14.60
N GLY A 166 -1.30 -7.77 -15.16
CA GLY A 166 -1.19 -8.63 -16.33
C GLY A 166 -0.53 -10.00 -16.08
N GLN A 167 -0.25 -10.35 -14.82
CA GLN A 167 0.30 -11.66 -14.47
C GLN A 167 -0.83 -12.69 -14.33
N SER A 168 -1.10 -13.44 -15.39
CA SER A 168 -2.05 -14.55 -15.35
C SER A 168 -1.43 -15.77 -14.67
N LEU A 169 -1.80 -16.02 -13.42
CA LEU A 169 -1.41 -17.23 -12.69
C LEU A 169 -2.46 -18.33 -12.88
N ASP A 170 -2.02 -19.57 -13.11
CA ASP A 170 -2.91 -20.73 -13.12
C ASP A 170 -3.45 -20.96 -11.70
N LYS A 171 -4.78 -20.92 -11.56
CA LYS A 171 -5.44 -21.00 -10.25
C LYS A 171 -5.25 -22.37 -9.59
N GLN A 172 -5.17 -23.45 -10.35
CA GLN A 172 -5.01 -24.80 -9.79
C GLN A 172 -3.59 -24.97 -9.27
N ALA A 173 -2.58 -24.55 -10.03
CA ALA A 173 -1.19 -24.56 -9.60
C ALA A 173 -0.95 -23.64 -8.38
N TYR A 174 -1.58 -22.46 -8.34
CA TYR A 174 -1.47 -21.55 -7.22
C TYR A 174 -2.05 -22.16 -5.93
N LEU A 175 -3.24 -22.75 -5.99
CA LEU A 175 -3.87 -23.45 -4.86
C LEU A 175 -3.08 -24.69 -4.43
N ALA A 176 -2.53 -25.45 -5.38
CA ALA A 176 -1.67 -26.59 -5.09
C ALA A 176 -0.43 -26.14 -4.31
N GLY A 177 0.23 -25.05 -4.74
CA GLY A 177 1.39 -24.48 -4.04
C GLY A 177 1.10 -24.06 -2.60
N ILE A 178 -0.06 -23.43 -2.34
CA ILE A 178 -0.49 -23.08 -0.96
C ILE A 178 -0.70 -24.34 -0.12
N THR A 179 -1.38 -25.33 -0.68
CA THR A 179 -1.68 -26.60 0.02
C THR A 179 -0.40 -27.36 0.35
N ASP A 180 0.48 -27.51 -0.64
CA ASP A 180 1.75 -28.23 -0.49
C ASP A 180 2.70 -27.52 0.48
N ALA A 181 2.66 -26.18 0.56
CA ALA A 181 3.43 -25.42 1.55
C ALA A 181 2.95 -25.70 2.99
N ILE A 182 1.64 -25.80 3.22
CA ILE A 182 1.06 -26.13 4.53
C ILE A 182 1.37 -27.58 4.92
N GLU A 183 1.31 -28.49 3.95
CA GLU A 183 1.54 -29.92 4.17
C GLU A 183 3.03 -30.30 4.19
N GLY A 184 3.94 -29.36 3.88
CA GLY A 184 5.37 -29.62 3.77
C GLY A 184 5.75 -30.51 2.58
N ARG A 185 4.88 -30.61 1.56
CA ARG A 185 5.06 -31.42 0.33
C ARG A 185 5.52 -30.57 -0.85
N ILE A 186 6.47 -29.68 -0.62
CA ILE A 186 6.97 -28.74 -1.64
C ILE A 186 7.58 -29.51 -2.81
N LEU A 187 7.02 -29.31 -4.01
CA LEU A 187 7.38 -30.05 -5.23
C LEU A 187 8.65 -29.53 -5.92
N LEU A 188 8.97 -28.25 -5.73
CA LEU A 188 10.11 -27.58 -6.34
C LEU A 188 11.28 -27.47 -5.36
N SER A 189 12.51 -27.58 -5.86
CA SER A 189 13.70 -27.30 -5.05
C SER A 189 13.76 -25.83 -4.60
N PRO A 190 14.51 -25.50 -3.53
CA PRO A 190 14.68 -24.11 -3.11
C PRO A 190 15.21 -23.19 -4.23
N THR A 191 16.08 -23.71 -5.10
CA THR A 191 16.63 -22.97 -6.25
C THR A 191 15.57 -22.73 -7.32
N GLU A 192 14.78 -23.75 -7.68
CA GLU A 192 13.70 -23.60 -8.68
C GLU A 192 12.62 -22.62 -8.20
N LEU A 193 12.25 -22.68 -6.91
CA LEU A 193 11.33 -21.71 -6.30
C LEU A 193 11.86 -20.29 -6.38
N HIS A 194 13.11 -20.07 -5.95
CA HIS A 194 13.72 -18.75 -5.98
C HIS A 194 13.83 -18.20 -7.41
N THR A 195 14.23 -19.02 -8.38
CA THR A 195 14.27 -18.64 -9.80
C THR A 195 12.89 -18.29 -10.34
N ALA A 196 11.86 -19.08 -10.04
CA ALA A 196 10.50 -18.81 -10.47
C ALA A 196 9.94 -17.51 -9.87
N LEU A 197 10.24 -17.23 -8.60
CA LEU A 197 9.83 -15.99 -7.92
C LEU A 197 10.49 -14.76 -8.53
N ILE A 198 11.80 -14.81 -8.81
CA ILE A 198 12.50 -13.71 -9.51
C ILE A 198 11.91 -13.47 -10.90
N ALA A 199 11.64 -14.54 -11.65
CA ALA A 199 11.03 -14.42 -12.97
C ALA A 199 9.63 -13.80 -12.91
N SER A 200 8.83 -14.16 -11.90
CA SER A 200 7.51 -13.57 -11.66
C SER A 200 7.61 -12.08 -11.32
N GLU A 201 8.53 -11.69 -10.44
CA GLU A 201 8.74 -10.29 -10.07
C GLU A 201 9.19 -9.45 -11.28
N ALA A 202 10.16 -9.95 -12.06
CA ALA A 202 10.60 -9.28 -13.28
C ALA A 202 9.47 -9.15 -14.33
N SER A 203 8.58 -10.14 -14.42
CA SER A 203 7.41 -10.09 -15.30
C SER A 203 6.41 -9.02 -14.84
N ILE A 204 6.12 -8.95 -13.54
CA ILE A 204 5.24 -7.93 -12.96
C ILE A 204 5.82 -6.53 -13.21
N GLU A 205 7.11 -6.32 -12.95
CA GLU A 205 7.75 -5.01 -13.13
C GLU A 205 7.71 -4.57 -14.60
N LYS A 206 8.01 -5.49 -15.52
CA LYS A 206 7.88 -5.23 -16.96
C LYS A 206 6.46 -4.81 -17.32
N ASN A 207 5.44 -5.51 -16.82
CA ASN A 207 4.05 -5.20 -17.12
C ASN A 207 3.62 -3.85 -16.50
N LYS A 208 4.10 -3.51 -15.30
CA LYS A 208 3.89 -2.19 -14.70
C LYS A 208 4.44 -1.09 -15.58
N GLU A 209 5.67 -1.23 -16.08
CA GLU A 209 6.27 -0.25 -17.00
C GLU A 209 5.46 -0.10 -18.31
N GLU A 210 4.99 -1.22 -18.87
CA GLU A 210 4.11 -1.19 -20.05
C GLU A 210 2.78 -0.46 -19.75
N GLN A 211 2.17 -0.70 -18.57
CA GLN A 211 0.96 0.00 -18.13
C GLN A 211 1.22 1.50 -17.90
N LYS A 212 2.31 1.87 -17.23
CA LYS A 212 2.70 3.28 -17.04
C LYS A 212 2.86 4.00 -18.38
N ALA A 213 3.50 3.36 -19.37
CA ALA A 213 3.63 3.93 -20.70
C ALA A 213 2.27 4.13 -21.40
N GLN A 214 1.32 3.18 -21.23
CA GLN A 214 -0.04 3.30 -21.74
C GLN A 214 -0.80 4.45 -21.05
N GLN A 215 -0.70 4.56 -19.72
CA GLN A 215 -1.32 5.63 -18.94
C GLN A 215 -0.76 7.00 -19.32
N ALA A 216 0.56 7.13 -19.50
CA ALA A 216 1.19 8.37 -19.96
C ALA A 216 0.69 8.78 -21.35
N ALA A 217 0.51 7.83 -22.27
CA ALA A 217 -0.04 8.10 -23.59
C ALA A 217 -1.53 8.53 -23.54
N LEU A 218 -2.33 7.91 -22.67
CA LEU A 218 -3.71 8.29 -22.41
C LEU A 218 -3.80 9.69 -21.81
N ALA A 219 -3.00 9.97 -20.78
CA ALA A 219 -2.92 11.26 -20.11
C ALA A 219 -2.56 12.38 -21.08
N LYS A 220 -1.54 12.18 -21.93
CA LYS A 220 -1.16 13.16 -22.94
C LYS A 220 -2.34 13.52 -23.85
N ARG A 221 -3.03 12.51 -24.41
CA ARG A 221 -4.17 12.73 -25.32
C ARG A 221 -5.33 13.42 -24.61
N PHE A 222 -5.64 12.99 -23.39
CA PHE A 222 -6.72 13.58 -22.61
C PHE A 222 -6.43 15.04 -22.26
N LEU A 223 -5.21 15.34 -21.78
CA LEU A 223 -4.80 16.68 -21.37
C LEU A 223 -4.75 17.67 -22.54
N ASP A 224 -4.38 17.20 -23.73
CA ASP A 224 -4.40 18.03 -24.95
C ASP A 224 -5.80 18.59 -25.24
N ASP A 225 -6.86 17.81 -24.98
CA ASP A 225 -8.24 18.26 -25.19
C ASP A 225 -8.82 18.94 -23.96
N TRP A 226 -8.46 18.49 -22.75
CA TRP A 226 -8.84 19.13 -21.49
C TRP A 226 -8.41 20.59 -21.45
N LYS A 227 -7.14 20.89 -21.76
CA LYS A 227 -6.59 22.25 -21.71
C LYS A 227 -7.17 23.21 -22.75
N LYS A 228 -7.83 22.70 -23.80
CA LYS A 228 -8.53 23.52 -24.80
C LYS A 228 -9.92 23.95 -24.32
N GLN A 229 -10.47 23.31 -23.30
CA GLN A 229 -11.78 23.68 -22.78
C GLN A 229 -11.71 25.09 -22.17
N LYS A 230 -12.78 25.85 -22.33
CA LYS A 230 -12.93 27.13 -21.66
C LYS A 230 -12.94 26.89 -20.14
N GLU A 231 -12.40 27.87 -19.40
CA GLU A 231 -12.40 27.89 -17.92
C GLU A 231 -11.49 26.86 -17.23
N VAL A 232 -10.78 26.02 -17.99
CA VAL A 232 -9.69 25.21 -17.45
C VAL A 232 -8.52 26.10 -17.05
N LYS A 233 -8.03 25.89 -15.83
CA LYS A 233 -6.90 26.60 -15.22
C LYS A 233 -5.94 25.58 -14.62
N SER A 234 -4.69 25.99 -14.42
CA SER A 234 -3.68 25.19 -13.74
C SER A 234 -3.48 25.71 -12.31
N ASP A 235 -3.35 24.79 -11.36
CA ASP A 235 -2.99 25.09 -9.98
C ASP A 235 -1.47 25.01 -9.79
N PRO A 236 -0.84 25.86 -8.95
CA PRO A 236 0.59 25.78 -8.66
C PRO A 236 1.06 24.42 -8.12
N MET A 237 0.16 23.62 -7.54
CA MET A 237 0.48 22.27 -7.08
C MET A 237 0.74 21.29 -8.24
N GLY A 238 0.33 21.62 -9.47
CA GLY A 238 0.64 20.83 -10.68
C GLY A 238 -0.53 20.08 -11.30
N TYR A 239 -1.76 20.34 -10.87
CA TYR A 239 -2.99 19.78 -11.46
C TYR A 239 -3.76 20.83 -12.28
N ASP A 240 -4.57 20.38 -13.23
CA ASP A 240 -5.47 21.24 -14.00
C ASP A 240 -6.90 21.09 -13.49
N TYR A 241 -7.68 22.17 -13.46
CA TYR A 241 -9.04 22.15 -12.93
C TYR A 241 -10.00 23.03 -13.70
N LYS A 242 -11.29 22.76 -13.52
CA LYS A 242 -12.41 23.56 -13.97
C LYS A 242 -13.42 23.66 -12.82
N ILE A 243 -13.81 24.88 -12.48
CA ILE A 243 -14.89 25.12 -11.53
C ILE A 243 -16.20 24.86 -12.28
N ASN A 244 -16.95 23.82 -11.87
CA ASN A 244 -18.24 23.48 -12.45
C ASN A 244 -19.33 24.43 -11.92
N TYR A 245 -19.27 24.73 -10.63
CA TYR A 245 -20.16 25.66 -9.95
C TYR A 245 -19.40 26.31 -8.80
N LEU A 246 -19.31 27.65 -8.76
CA LEU A 246 -18.50 28.32 -7.75
C LEU A 246 -19.05 28.15 -6.33
N GLY A 247 -20.37 28.03 -6.18
CA GLY A 247 -21.04 28.11 -4.88
C GLY A 247 -21.23 29.55 -4.42
N GLN A 248 -21.64 29.71 -3.15
CA GLN A 248 -21.86 31.01 -2.51
C GLN A 248 -21.43 30.99 -1.04
N GLY A 249 -20.85 32.09 -0.55
CA GLY A 249 -20.44 32.22 0.84
C GLY A 249 -18.98 31.84 1.05
N LYS A 250 -18.26 32.71 1.76
CA LYS A 250 -16.82 32.58 1.96
C LYS A 250 -16.50 31.43 2.93
N ILE A 251 -15.58 30.57 2.52
CA ILE A 251 -14.96 29.55 3.38
C ILE A 251 -13.85 30.21 4.20
N GLN A 252 -13.87 30.01 5.51
CA GLN A 252 -12.83 30.43 6.45
C GLN A 252 -11.88 29.27 6.75
N ASP A 253 -10.66 29.58 7.18
CA ASP A 253 -9.63 28.56 7.44
C ASP A 253 -10.00 27.59 8.57
N ASN A 254 -10.83 28.04 9.53
CA ASN A 254 -11.29 27.23 10.67
C ASN A 254 -12.63 26.54 10.42
N ASP A 255 -13.20 26.61 9.22
CA ASP A 255 -14.46 25.96 8.91
C ASP A 255 -14.32 24.43 8.93
N VAL A 256 -15.39 23.77 9.40
CA VAL A 256 -15.59 22.34 9.25
C VAL A 256 -16.40 22.12 7.97
N ILE A 257 -15.81 21.46 7.00
CA ILE A 257 -16.35 21.33 5.65
C ILE A 257 -16.80 19.89 5.47
N SER A 258 -17.94 19.68 4.82
CA SER A 258 -18.40 18.36 4.37
C SER A 258 -18.26 18.28 2.87
N ILE A 259 -17.55 17.28 2.36
CA ILE A 259 -17.36 17.07 0.91
C ILE A 259 -17.90 15.71 0.46
N VAL A 260 -18.27 15.65 -0.81
CA VAL A 260 -18.43 14.40 -1.56
C VAL A 260 -17.47 14.42 -2.74
N VAL A 261 -16.87 13.28 -3.03
CA VAL A 261 -15.89 13.13 -4.10
C VAL A 261 -16.27 11.94 -4.98
N LYS A 262 -16.19 12.16 -6.29
CA LYS A 262 -16.16 11.11 -7.30
C LYS A 262 -14.77 11.06 -7.92
N GLU A 263 -14.25 9.86 -8.05
CA GLU A 263 -12.92 9.55 -8.59
C GLU A 263 -13.08 8.61 -9.79
N SER A 264 -12.45 8.95 -10.90
CA SER A 264 -12.45 8.12 -12.11
C SER A 264 -11.12 8.17 -12.86
N LEU A 265 -10.83 7.11 -13.59
CA LEU A 265 -9.78 7.08 -14.60
C LEU A 265 -10.14 7.99 -15.79
N LEU A 266 -9.13 8.33 -16.61
CA LEU A 266 -9.31 9.18 -17.78
C LEU A 266 -10.20 8.55 -18.88
N ASP A 267 -10.39 7.24 -18.85
CA ASP A 267 -11.30 6.51 -19.74
C ASP A 267 -12.76 6.50 -19.25
N GLY A 268 -13.04 7.11 -18.09
CA GLY A 268 -14.36 7.19 -17.48
C GLY A 268 -14.70 6.06 -16.50
N THR A 269 -13.80 5.09 -16.31
CA THR A 269 -13.97 4.04 -15.30
C THR A 269 -14.02 4.68 -13.91
N VAL A 270 -15.14 4.49 -13.20
CA VAL A 270 -15.33 5.03 -11.84
C VAL A 270 -14.58 4.15 -10.85
N VAL A 271 -13.67 4.75 -10.09
CA VAL A 271 -12.90 4.11 -9.02
C VAL A 271 -13.68 4.19 -7.70
N SER A 272 -14.21 5.36 -7.40
CA SER A 272 -15.00 5.62 -6.20
C SER A 272 -16.03 6.71 -6.46
N ASP A 273 -17.22 6.57 -5.88
CA ASP A 273 -18.27 7.57 -5.94
C ASP A 273 -18.97 7.64 -4.58
N MET A 274 -18.65 8.69 -3.82
CA MET A 274 -19.19 8.84 -2.46
C MET A 274 -20.69 9.12 -2.47
N ASP A 275 -21.22 9.80 -3.49
CA ASP A 275 -22.62 10.17 -3.56
C ASP A 275 -23.49 8.93 -3.79
N LEU A 276 -23.07 8.04 -4.71
CA LEU A 276 -23.72 6.74 -4.93
C LEU A 276 -23.68 5.83 -3.68
N GLN A 277 -22.69 6.02 -2.82
CA GLN A 277 -22.56 5.28 -1.57
C GLN A 277 -23.27 5.94 -0.38
N ASN A 278 -23.92 7.09 -0.58
CA ASN A 278 -24.49 7.93 0.48
C ASN A 278 -23.46 8.27 1.57
N LYS A 279 -22.21 8.56 1.16
CA LYS A 279 -21.11 8.92 2.05
C LYS A 279 -20.70 10.38 1.86
N SER A 280 -20.28 11.02 2.93
CA SER A 280 -19.60 12.32 2.93
C SER A 280 -18.41 12.26 3.87
N LEU A 281 -17.40 13.10 3.63
CA LEU A 281 -16.27 13.28 4.53
C LEU A 281 -16.34 14.68 5.12
N THR A 282 -16.44 14.76 6.44
CA THR A 282 -16.54 16.03 7.18
C THR A 282 -15.31 16.22 8.05
N LEU A 283 -14.49 17.23 7.75
CA LEU A 283 -13.27 17.54 8.49
C LEU A 283 -13.06 19.07 8.55
N PRO A 284 -12.30 19.59 9.53
CA PRO A 284 -11.71 20.94 9.43
C PRO A 284 -10.89 21.06 8.14
N LEU A 285 -10.88 22.24 7.50
CA LEU A 285 -10.16 22.45 6.23
C LEU A 285 -8.70 21.97 6.28
N ASP A 286 -7.97 22.30 7.35
CA ASP A 286 -6.56 21.95 7.51
C ASP A 286 -6.28 20.44 7.70
N ASN A 287 -7.32 19.62 7.94
CA ASN A 287 -7.19 18.17 8.11
C ASN A 287 -7.43 17.38 6.82
N TYR A 288 -7.84 18.02 5.73
CA TYR A 288 -7.89 17.36 4.42
C TYR A 288 -6.49 17.14 3.84
N PRO A 289 -6.29 16.18 2.93
CA PRO A 289 -5.01 16.07 2.21
C PRO A 289 -4.75 17.34 1.39
N PRO A 290 -3.49 17.79 1.23
CA PRO A 290 -3.18 19.08 0.59
C PRO A 290 -3.76 19.30 -0.80
N LEU A 291 -3.87 18.23 -1.61
CA LEU A 291 -4.54 18.27 -2.91
C LEU A 291 -6.00 18.76 -2.78
N PHE A 292 -6.75 18.17 -1.84
CA PHE A 292 -8.14 18.53 -1.60
C PHE A 292 -8.27 19.88 -0.89
N GLN A 293 -7.34 20.24 0.00
CA GLN A 293 -7.31 21.60 0.55
C GLN A 293 -7.17 22.65 -0.56
N SER A 294 -6.25 22.43 -1.51
CA SER A 294 -6.07 23.30 -2.67
C SER A 294 -7.36 23.39 -3.49
N ALA A 295 -7.97 22.25 -3.83
CA ALA A 295 -9.22 22.20 -4.60
C ALA A 295 -10.39 22.92 -3.89
N ILE A 296 -10.57 22.72 -2.58
CA ILE A 296 -11.63 23.34 -1.77
C ILE A 296 -11.46 24.86 -1.74
N ARG A 297 -10.22 25.38 -1.68
CA ARG A 297 -9.95 26.82 -1.65
C ARG A 297 -10.31 27.55 -2.95
N HIS A 298 -10.55 26.83 -4.05
CA HIS A 298 -11.10 27.42 -5.29
C HIS A 298 -12.62 27.60 -5.25
N LEU A 299 -13.31 27.07 -4.23
CA LEU A 299 -14.77 27.03 -4.13
C LEU A 299 -15.32 27.90 -3.00
N GLN A 300 -16.63 28.11 -3.06
CA GLN A 300 -17.49 28.63 -1.99
C GLN A 300 -18.46 27.54 -1.51
N ASN A 301 -19.28 27.81 -0.49
CA ASN A 301 -20.23 26.80 0.00
C ASN A 301 -21.12 26.28 -1.15
N HIS A 302 -21.36 24.97 -1.16
CA HIS A 302 -22.04 24.23 -2.23
C HIS A 302 -21.37 24.27 -3.61
N GLY A 303 -20.14 24.75 -3.70
CA GLY A 303 -19.36 24.73 -4.94
C GLY A 303 -18.99 23.31 -5.40
N GLU A 304 -18.69 23.19 -6.68
CA GLU A 304 -18.24 21.97 -7.35
C GLU A 304 -17.07 22.28 -8.29
N ILE A 305 -16.03 21.43 -8.23
CA ILE A 305 -14.82 21.53 -9.03
C ILE A 305 -14.45 20.15 -9.60
N THR A 306 -14.06 20.12 -10.86
CA THR A 306 -13.47 18.96 -11.51
C THR A 306 -12.00 19.23 -11.74
N PHE A 307 -11.13 18.32 -11.33
CA PHE A 307 -9.68 18.48 -11.49
C PHE A 307 -9.01 17.18 -11.91
N VAL A 308 -8.03 17.32 -12.80
CA VAL A 308 -7.24 16.24 -13.40
C VAL A 308 -5.88 16.21 -12.73
N VAL A 309 -5.60 15.11 -12.05
CA VAL A 309 -4.49 14.97 -11.12
C VAL A 309 -3.48 14.01 -11.72
N PRO A 310 -2.22 14.44 -11.91
CA PRO A 310 -1.16 13.57 -12.39
C PRO A 310 -0.80 12.53 -11.31
N PRO A 311 -0.19 11.38 -11.69
CA PRO A 311 0.03 10.27 -10.76
C PRO A 311 0.86 10.67 -9.53
N GLU A 312 1.79 11.61 -9.65
CA GLU A 312 2.65 12.10 -8.55
C GLU A 312 1.87 12.77 -7.42
N LEU A 313 0.66 13.26 -7.72
CA LEU A 313 -0.25 13.85 -6.75
C LEU A 313 -1.40 12.90 -6.37
N ALA A 314 -1.38 11.66 -6.87
CA ALA A 314 -2.39 10.62 -6.64
C ALA A 314 -1.69 9.31 -6.16
N TYR A 315 -1.94 8.17 -6.81
CA TYR A 315 -1.40 6.86 -6.40
C TYR A 315 0.00 6.56 -6.95
N GLY A 316 0.58 7.42 -7.78
CA GLY A 316 1.96 7.29 -8.28
C GLY A 316 2.19 6.09 -9.19
N ASP A 317 3.45 5.69 -9.27
CA ASP A 317 3.91 4.58 -10.11
C ASP A 317 3.38 3.22 -9.68
N GLU A 318 3.00 3.05 -8.41
CA GLU A 318 2.46 1.78 -7.91
C GLU A 318 0.95 1.62 -8.23
N GLY A 319 0.23 2.73 -8.35
CA GLY A 319 -1.23 2.70 -8.49
C GLY A 319 -1.94 2.22 -7.21
N TYR A 320 -3.18 1.77 -7.36
CA TYR A 320 -3.99 1.17 -6.30
C TYR A 320 -4.72 -0.06 -6.86
N PRO A 321 -4.03 -1.20 -6.96
CA PRO A 321 -4.59 -2.40 -7.57
C PRO A 321 -5.82 -2.91 -6.79
N PRO A 322 -6.78 -3.56 -7.47
CA PRO A 322 -6.88 -3.69 -8.93
C PRO A 322 -7.54 -2.47 -9.60
N SER A 323 -7.85 -1.40 -8.85
CA SER A 323 -8.77 -0.34 -9.29
C SER A 323 -8.10 0.81 -10.03
N VAL A 324 -6.86 1.16 -9.67
CA VAL A 324 -6.09 2.24 -10.30
C VAL A 324 -4.77 1.65 -10.82
N PRO A 325 -4.53 1.70 -12.14
CA PRO A 325 -3.27 1.21 -12.71
C PRO A 325 -2.04 2.04 -12.28
N PRO A 326 -0.84 1.46 -12.33
CA PRO A 326 0.44 2.15 -12.28
C PRO A 326 0.50 3.42 -13.16
N GLY A 327 0.89 4.55 -12.57
CA GLY A 327 1.10 5.81 -13.31
C GLY A 327 -0.17 6.45 -13.87
N ALA A 328 -1.35 6.01 -13.43
CA ALA A 328 -2.62 6.58 -13.90
C ALA A 328 -2.84 8.00 -13.35
N SER A 329 -3.19 8.93 -14.26
CA SER A 329 -3.80 10.20 -13.87
C SER A 329 -5.29 9.99 -13.56
N LEU A 330 -5.83 10.80 -12.66
CA LEU A 330 -7.21 10.68 -12.19
C LEU A 330 -8.00 11.95 -12.42
N ILE A 331 -9.30 11.80 -12.58
CA ILE A 331 -10.27 12.89 -12.54
C ILE A 331 -10.99 12.79 -11.20
N TYR A 332 -10.91 13.89 -10.45
CA TYR A 332 -11.73 14.09 -9.26
C TYR A 332 -12.82 15.09 -9.57
N THR A 333 -14.05 14.78 -9.19
CA THR A 333 -15.15 15.74 -9.07
C THR A 333 -15.46 15.89 -7.59
N LEU A 334 -15.18 17.07 -7.04
CA LEU A 334 -15.42 17.39 -5.64
C LEU A 334 -16.57 18.39 -5.54
N ARG A 335 -17.51 18.11 -4.65
CA ARG A 335 -18.58 19.03 -4.28
C ARG A 335 -18.60 19.25 -2.78
N ILE A 336 -18.76 20.51 -2.37
CA ILE A 336 -19.00 20.86 -0.97
C ILE A 336 -20.47 20.58 -0.66
N ALA A 337 -20.71 19.64 0.25
CA ALA A 337 -22.06 19.29 0.69
C ALA A 337 -22.60 20.32 1.68
N ASP A 338 -21.77 20.75 2.64
CA ASP A 338 -22.14 21.72 3.68
C ASP A 338 -20.89 22.34 4.33
N ILE A 339 -21.05 23.48 5.00
CA ILE A 339 -20.02 24.16 5.78
C ILE A 339 -20.56 24.56 7.15
N GLN A 340 -19.83 24.19 8.18
CA GLN A 340 -20.10 24.55 9.56
C GLN A 340 -18.97 25.41 10.10
N SER A 341 -19.25 26.70 10.31
CA SER A 341 -18.31 27.57 11.01
C SER A 341 -18.39 27.27 12.52
N PRO A 342 -17.25 27.05 13.20
CA PRO A 342 -17.26 26.89 14.65
C PRO A 342 -17.83 28.17 15.29
N PRO A 343 -18.54 28.04 16.43
CA PRO A 343 -19.09 29.21 17.11
C PRO A 343 -17.96 30.19 17.43
N VAL A 344 -18.17 31.47 17.11
CA VAL A 344 -17.25 32.56 17.46
C VAL A 344 -17.16 32.57 18.99
N GLN A 345 -16.01 32.17 19.53
CA GLN A 345 -15.72 32.21 20.97
C GLN A 345 -15.32 33.61 21.42
#